data_AF-A0A117QNA8-F1
#
_entry.id   AF-A0A117QNA8-F1
#
_cell.length_a   1.000
_cell.length_b   1.000
_cell.length_c   1.000
_cell.angle_alpha   90.00
_cell.angle_beta   90.00
_cell.angle_gamma   90.00
#
_symmetry.space_group_name_H-M   'P 1'
#
loop_
_entity.id
_entity.type
_entity.pdbx_description
1 polymer ?
#
loop_
_entity_poly.entity_id
_entity_poly.type
_entity_poly.pdbx_seq_one_letter_code
_entity_poly.pdbx_strand_id
1 'polypeptide(L)'
;MTDRPTGLERLMAMMSGQNPPPQTPKAPTPEEIAEQRNVLVANLMAVAEMLAPVFDHADGIRHELTRRGYSSQHAEQVAMVWLVSTVQTIGSAQGAS
;
A
#
# COMPACT_ATOMS: atom_id res chain seq x y z
N MET A 1 3.72 30.10 -19.42
CA MET A 1 3.84 29.56 -20.79
C MET A 1 5.21 28.91 -20.88
N THR A 2 5.28 27.61 -20.62
CA THR A 2 6.54 26.88 -20.46
C THR A 2 6.99 26.35 -21.80
N ASP A 3 8.06 26.95 -22.31
CA ASP A 3 8.73 26.59 -23.55
C ASP A 3 9.32 25.17 -23.39
N ARG A 4 8.62 24.17 -23.93
CA ARG A 4 9.11 22.79 -23.93
C ARG A 4 10.02 22.63 -25.15
N PRO A 5 11.29 22.26 -24.96
CA PRO A 5 12.21 22.17 -26.08
C PRO A 5 11.74 21.13 -27.09
N THR A 6 11.72 21.53 -28.35
CA THR A 6 11.21 20.71 -29.47
C THR A 6 12.10 19.48 -29.67
N GLY A 7 11.56 18.43 -30.30
CA GLY A 7 12.30 17.18 -30.55
C GLY A 7 13.62 17.38 -31.31
N LEU A 8 13.70 18.44 -32.12
CA LEU A 8 14.91 18.86 -32.84
C LEU A 8 15.99 19.44 -31.93
N GLU A 9 15.62 20.19 -30.89
CA GLU A 9 16.57 20.75 -29.92
C GLU A 9 17.20 19.65 -29.06
N ARG A 10 16.43 18.61 -28.75
CA ARG A 10 16.95 17.42 -28.05
C ARG A 10 17.93 16.64 -28.92
N LEU A 11 17.64 16.49 -30.21
CA LEU A 11 18.55 15.86 -31.17
C LEU A 11 19.84 16.66 -31.33
N MET A 12 19.75 18.00 -31.41
CA MET A 12 20.93 18.86 -31.47
C MET A 12 21.77 18.81 -30.20
N ALA A 13 21.16 18.74 -29.01
CA ALA A 13 21.88 18.58 -27.74
C ALA A 13 22.58 17.21 -27.62
N MET A 14 22.00 16.15 -28.18
CA MET A 14 22.65 14.83 -28.26
C MET A 14 23.82 14.83 -29.26
N MET A 15 23.70 15.56 -30.37
CA MET A 15 24.78 15.70 -31.37
C MET A 15 25.94 16.59 -30.90
N SER A 16 25.70 17.52 -29.97
CA SER A 16 26.73 18.40 -29.39
C SER A 16 27.53 17.75 -28.25
N GLY A 17 27.25 16.48 -27.90
CA GLY A 17 27.93 15.79 -26.80
C GLY A 17 27.57 16.34 -25.41
N GLN A 18 26.60 17.26 -25.32
CA GLN A 18 26.05 17.71 -24.04
C GLN A 18 25.02 16.69 -23.56
N ASN A 19 25.50 15.66 -22.87
CA ASN A 19 24.63 14.89 -21.99
C ASN A 19 23.94 15.89 -21.03
N PRO A 20 22.60 15.87 -20.92
CA PRO A 20 21.94 16.64 -19.87
C PRO A 20 22.57 16.23 -18.54
N PRO A 21 22.83 17.19 -17.63
CA PRO A 21 23.42 16.86 -16.34
C PRO A 21 22.59 15.75 -15.69
N PRO A 22 23.23 14.75 -15.06
CA PRO A 22 22.50 13.71 -14.36
C PRO A 22 21.52 14.40 -13.42
N GLN A 23 20.22 14.15 -13.62
CA GLN A 23 19.20 14.65 -12.72
C GLN A 23 19.40 13.93 -11.39
N THR A 24 20.21 14.51 -10.51
CA THR A 24 20.33 14.03 -9.14
C THR A 24 18.94 14.13 -8.51
N PRO A 25 18.40 13.03 -7.95
CA PRO A 25 17.13 13.09 -7.24
C PRO A 25 17.19 14.22 -6.23
N LYS A 26 16.29 15.21 -6.36
CA LYS A 26 16.23 16.34 -5.44
C LYS A 26 15.97 15.77 -4.04
N ALA A 27 16.84 16.08 -3.09
CA ALA A 27 16.60 15.72 -1.69
C ALA A 27 15.29 16.37 -1.22
N PRO A 28 14.39 15.62 -0.58
CA PRO A 28 13.12 16.17 -0.14
C PRO A 28 13.35 17.23 0.94
N THR A 29 12.56 18.30 0.89
CA THR A 29 12.56 19.32 1.92
C THR A 29 11.93 18.78 3.21
N PRO A 30 12.21 19.37 4.39
CA PRO A 30 11.53 18.99 5.62
C PRO A 30 10.00 19.08 5.56
N GLU A 31 9.47 20.01 4.76
CA GLU A 31 8.03 20.17 4.53
C GLU A 31 7.47 19.02 3.69
N GLU A 32 8.15 18.65 2.60
CA GLU A 32 7.79 17.48 1.76
C GLU A 32 7.82 16.17 2.59
N ILE A 33 8.77 16.04 3.53
CA ILE A 33 8.83 14.89 4.45
C ILE A 33 7.62 14.88 5.40
N ALA A 34 7.26 16.03 5.96
CA ALA A 34 6.12 16.14 6.86
C ALA A 34 4.80 15.82 6.15
N GLU A 35 4.64 16.28 4.91
CA GLU A 35 3.48 15.97 4.06
C GLU A 35 3.40 14.47 3.77
N GLN A 36 4.50 13.86 3.32
CA GLN A 36 4.54 12.41 3.05
C GLN A 36 4.24 11.58 4.29
N ARG A 37 4.72 12.00 5.47
CA ARG A 37 4.38 11.34 6.73
C ARG A 37 2.88 11.40 7.00
N ASN A 38 2.26 12.57 6.81
CA ASN A 38 0.83 12.72 7.05
C ASN A 38 0.00 11.87 6.07
N VAL A 39 0.39 11.82 4.79
CA VAL A 39 -0.23 10.95 3.79
C VAL A 39 -0.09 9.48 4.19
N LEU A 40 1.10 9.06 4.62
CA LEU A 40 1.33 7.69 5.09
C LEU A 40 0.44 7.34 6.28
N VAL A 41 0.36 8.21 7.29
CA VAL A 41 -0.50 7.99 8.46
C VAL A 41 -1.97 7.88 8.05
N ALA A 42 -2.46 8.77 7.20
CA ALA A 42 -3.83 8.72 6.71
C ALA A 42 -4.13 7.41 5.97
N ASN A 43 -3.21 6.97 5.10
CA ASN A 43 -3.33 5.71 4.38
C ASN A 43 -3.33 4.49 5.33
N LEU A 44 -2.50 4.50 6.37
CA LEU A 44 -2.49 3.43 7.37
C LEU A 44 -3.80 3.36 8.15
N MET A 45 -4.39 4.50 8.50
CA MET A 45 -5.71 4.53 9.16
C MET A 45 -6.79 4.00 8.22
N ALA A 46 -6.80 4.39 6.95
CA ALA A 46 -7.74 3.86 5.97
C ALA A 46 -7.62 2.34 5.79
N VAL A 47 -6.40 1.79 5.78
CA VAL A 47 -6.18 0.34 5.74
C VAL A 47 -6.72 -0.33 7.01
N ALA A 48 -6.51 0.25 8.19
CA ALA A 48 -7.03 -0.28 9.44
C ALA A 48 -8.57 -0.34 9.44
N GLU A 49 -9.23 0.74 8.99
CA GLU A 49 -10.69 0.79 8.85
C GLU A 49 -11.22 -0.24 7.84
N MET A 50 -10.53 -0.40 6.71
CA MET A 50 -10.87 -1.40 5.70
C MET A 50 -10.75 -2.84 6.23
N LEU A 51 -9.78 -3.11 7.10
CA LEU A 51 -9.56 -4.44 7.67
C LEU A 51 -10.40 -4.75 8.92
N ALA A 52 -10.93 -3.73 9.61
CA ALA A 52 -11.81 -3.90 10.77
C ALA A 52 -12.91 -4.98 10.59
N PRO A 53 -13.73 -4.96 9.51
CA PRO A 53 -14.77 -5.98 9.32
C PRO A 53 -14.23 -7.40 9.16
N VAL A 54 -12.99 -7.55 8.68
CA VAL A 54 -12.34 -8.86 8.55
C VAL A 54 -12.03 -9.42 9.95
N PHE A 55 -11.48 -8.59 10.84
CA PHE A 55 -11.23 -9.00 12.22
C PHE A 55 -12.52 -9.30 12.98
N ASP A 56 -13.55 -8.47 12.84
CA ASP A 56 -14.87 -8.72 13.46
C ASP A 56 -15.47 -10.06 13.01
N HIS A 57 -15.31 -10.41 11.73
CA HIS A 57 -15.81 -11.69 11.22
C HIS A 57 -15.00 -12.88 11.74
N ALA A 58 -13.67 -12.76 11.84
CA ALA A 58 -12.84 -13.79 12.46
C ALA A 58 -13.24 -14.05 13.92
N ASP A 59 -13.52 -12.99 14.67
CA ASP A 59 -14.06 -13.10 16.04
C ASP A 59 -15.44 -13.75 16.07
N GLY A 60 -16.30 -13.43 15.10
CA GLY A 60 -17.60 -14.09 14.93
C GLY A 60 -17.48 -15.60 14.71
N ILE A 61 -16.52 -16.05 13.88
CA ILE A 61 -16.22 -17.47 13.67
C ILE A 61 -15.79 -18.12 14.98
N ARG A 62 -14.86 -17.50 15.71
CA ARG A 62 -14.39 -18.02 16.99
C ARG A 62 -15.56 -18.17 17.98
N HIS A 63 -16.36 -17.13 18.14
CA HIS A 63 -17.51 -17.12 19.05
C HIS A 63 -18.51 -18.22 18.70
N GLU A 64 -18.84 -18.37 17.42
CA GLU A 64 -19.77 -19.38 16.94
C GLU A 64 -19.27 -20.80 17.18
N LEU A 65 -17.98 -21.06 16.97
CA LEU A 65 -17.38 -22.37 17.25
C LEU A 65 -17.38 -22.68 18.75
N THR A 66 -17.01 -21.71 19.59
CA THR A 66 -17.11 -21.90 21.05
C THR A 66 -18.55 -22.18 21.49
N ARG A 67 -19.54 -21.47 20.93
CA ARG A 67 -20.97 -21.70 21.20
C ARG A 67 -21.43 -23.11 20.81
N ARG A 68 -20.83 -23.70 19.78
CA ARG A 68 -21.08 -25.08 19.32
C ARG A 68 -20.36 -26.15 20.16
N GLY A 69 -19.61 -25.76 21.20
CA GLY A 69 -18.93 -26.67 22.11
C GLY A 69 -17.49 -27.00 21.71
N TYR A 70 -16.91 -26.32 20.72
CA TYR A 70 -15.48 -26.43 20.44
C TYR A 70 -14.67 -25.78 21.55
N SER A 71 -13.48 -26.32 21.86
CA SER A 71 -12.55 -25.66 22.78
C SER A 71 -12.12 -24.30 22.23
N SER A 72 -11.83 -23.36 23.13
CA SER A 72 -11.38 -22.00 22.75
C SER A 72 -10.15 -22.04 21.83
N GLN A 73 -9.22 -22.96 22.08
CA GLN A 73 -8.01 -23.12 21.27
C GLN A 73 -8.32 -23.59 19.84
N HIS A 74 -9.22 -24.56 19.67
CA HIS A 74 -9.61 -25.01 18.32
C HIS A 74 -10.39 -23.93 17.56
N ALA A 75 -11.29 -23.22 18.24
CA ALA A 75 -12.04 -22.12 17.65
C ALA A 75 -11.11 -20.99 17.15
N GLU A 76 -10.12 -20.63 17.96
CA GLU A 76 -9.09 -19.64 17.62
C GLU A 76 -8.28 -20.07 16.38
N GLN A 77 -7.84 -21.33 16.32
CA GLN A 77 -7.06 -21.82 15.17
C GLN A 77 -7.84 -21.75 13.86
N VAL A 78 -9.12 -22.13 13.88
CA VAL A 78 -9.98 -22.06 12.68
C VAL A 78 -10.21 -20.61 12.26
N ALA A 79 -10.51 -19.72 13.20
CA ALA A 79 -10.66 -18.29 12.93
C ALA A 79 -9.37 -17.68 12.35
N MET A 80 -8.21 -18.06 12.89
CA MET A 80 -6.91 -17.59 12.43
C MET A 80 -6.60 -18.06 11.00
N VAL A 81 -6.88 -19.32 10.68
CA VAL A 81 -6.71 -19.85 9.32
C VAL A 81 -7.57 -19.07 8.33
N TRP A 82 -8.84 -18.83 8.66
CA TRP A 82 -9.74 -18.04 7.82
C TRP A 82 -9.24 -16.60 7.64
N LEU A 83 -8.79 -15.96 8.74
CA LEU A 83 -8.28 -14.59 8.73
C LEU A 83 -7.07 -14.45 7.80
N VAL A 84 -6.07 -15.33 7.94
CA VAL A 84 -4.85 -15.30 7.11
C VAL A 84 -5.19 -15.50 5.63
N SER A 85 -6.05 -16.48 5.30
CA SER A 85 -6.47 -16.72 3.91
C SER A 85 -7.22 -15.53 3.32
N THR A 86 -8.06 -14.86 4.10
CA THR A 86 -8.82 -13.69 3.65
C THR A 86 -7.90 -12.50 3.39
N VAL A 87 -6.98 -12.21 4.31
CA VAL A 87 -5.99 -11.12 4.14
C VAL A 87 -5.09 -11.37 2.93
N GLN A 88 -4.64 -12.60 2.71
CA GLN A 88 -3.85 -12.95 1.52
C GLN A 88 -4.64 -12.70 0.23
N THR A 89 -5.92 -13.08 0.20
CA THR A 89 -6.80 -12.86 -0.97
C THR A 89 -6.96 -11.36 -1.26
N ILE A 90 -7.19 -10.54 -0.23
CA ILE A 90 -7.30 -9.08 -0.36
C ILE A 90 -5.98 -8.47 -0.85
N GLY A 91 -4.85 -8.95 -0.34
CA GLY A 91 -3.52 -8.50 -0.77
C GLY A 91 -3.21 -8.86 -2.22
N SER A 92 -3.57 -10.07 -2.66
CA SER A 92 -3.37 -10.51 -4.06
C SER A 92 -4.28 -9.81 -5.05
N ALA A 93 -5.51 -9.44 -4.67
CA ALA A 93 -6.44 -8.70 -5.53
C ALA A 93 -5.91 -7.31 -5.93
N GLN A 94 -5.11 -6.68 -5.06
CA GLN A 94 -4.53 -5.36 -5.32
C GLN A 94 -3.32 -5.39 -6.28
N GLY A 95 -2.70 -6.55 -6.51
CA GLY A 95 -1.55 -6.70 -7.42
C GLY A 95 -1.91 -7.02 -8.88
N ALA A 96 -3.20 -7.18 -9.20
CA ALA A 96 -3.70 -7.56 -10.53
C ALA A 96 -4.40 -6.40 -11.27
N SER A 97 -4.29 -5.15 -10.77
CA SER A 97 -4.87 -3.94 -11.37
C SER A 97 -3.79 -3.03 -11.95
#